data_AF-A0A5R9DYA6-F1
#
_entry.id   AF-A0A5R9DYA6-F1
#
_cell.length_a   1.000
_cell.length_b   1.000
_cell.length_c   1.000
_cell.angle_alpha   90.00
_cell.angle_beta   90.00
_cell.angle_gamma   90.00
#
_symmetry.space_group_name_H-M   'P 1'
#
loop_
_entity.id
_entity.type
_entity.pdbx_description
1 polymer ?
#
loop_
_entity_poly.entity_id
_entity_poly.type
_entity_poly.pdbx_seq_one_letter_code
_entity_poly.pdbx_strand_id
1 'polypeptide(L)'
;MTTDSLNRLFELLDSLDSVDEAIGLADTVAASGDRALLPRLEAAMDRFLGEGNFYAREMLGGVIASLGGTGTLPLLLRASAVDLGDDQDGLATEIVDLVQSDPDGARTLLEPLTEDADPVVAERAVWALRFLPGPPQG
;
A
#
# COMPACT_ATOMS: atom_id res chain seq x y z
N MET A 1 9.90 -15.95 9.00
CA MET A 1 10.58 -14.91 8.21
C MET A 1 11.59 -14.20 9.09
N THR A 2 12.79 -13.90 8.60
CA THR A 2 13.83 -13.27 9.41
C THR A 2 13.88 -11.76 9.14
N THR A 3 14.33 -11.00 10.12
CA THR A 3 14.64 -9.56 9.98
C THR A 3 15.59 -9.30 8.80
N ASP A 4 16.42 -10.28 8.45
CA ASP A 4 17.41 -10.18 7.37
C ASP A 4 16.77 -10.10 5.99
N SER A 5 15.68 -10.83 5.73
CA SER A 5 14.97 -10.77 4.44
C SER A 5 14.36 -9.39 4.19
N LEU A 6 13.82 -8.77 5.25
CA LEU A 6 13.24 -7.43 5.16
C LEU A 6 14.33 -6.35 4.98
N ASN A 7 15.46 -6.48 5.68
CA ASN A 7 16.60 -5.58 5.47
C ASN A 7 17.15 -5.68 4.05
N ARG A 8 17.28 -6.91 3.53
CA ARG A 8 17.76 -7.14 2.16
C ARG A 8 16.81 -6.56 1.12
N LEU A 9 15.50 -6.69 1.33
CA LEU A 9 14.51 -6.05 0.48
C LEU A 9 14.72 -4.53 0.44
N PHE A 10 14.90 -3.89 1.58
CA PHE A 10 15.13 -2.44 1.63
C PHE A 10 16.43 -2.01 0.94
N GLU A 11 17.52 -2.76 1.10
CA GLU A 11 18.78 -2.52 0.38
C GLU A 11 18.61 -2.60 -1.13
N LEU A 12 17.83 -3.56 -1.62
CA LEU A 12 17.56 -3.72 -3.05
C LEU A 12 16.65 -2.60 -3.58
N LEU A 13 15.72 -2.11 -2.78
CA LEU A 13 14.89 -0.95 -3.13
C LEU A 13 15.71 0.34 -3.18
N ASP A 14 16.78 0.44 -2.39
CA ASP A 14 17.73 1.54 -2.40
C ASP A 14 18.64 1.53 -3.64
N SER A 15 19.19 0.37 -3.99
CA SER A 15 20.19 0.28 -5.06
C SER A 15 19.63 -0.06 -6.43
N LEU A 16 18.47 -0.72 -6.48
CA LEU A 16 17.88 -1.35 -7.66
C LEU A 16 18.82 -2.36 -8.35
N ASP A 17 19.79 -2.92 -7.61
CA ASP A 17 20.81 -3.83 -8.17
C ASP A 17 20.20 -5.13 -8.72
N SER A 18 19.06 -5.57 -8.16
CA SER A 18 18.31 -6.72 -8.68
C SER A 18 16.81 -6.59 -8.41
N VAL A 19 16.08 -6.23 -9.47
CA VAL A 19 14.61 -6.18 -9.47
C VAL A 19 14.01 -7.56 -9.21
N ASP A 20 14.53 -8.62 -9.83
CA ASP A 20 14.02 -9.98 -9.66
C ASP A 20 14.18 -10.48 -8.22
N GLU A 21 15.31 -10.16 -7.57
CA GLU A 21 15.54 -10.50 -6.16
C GLU A 21 14.60 -9.71 -5.25
N ALA A 22 14.38 -8.42 -5.54
CA ALA A 22 13.46 -7.59 -4.78
C ALA A 22 12.02 -8.12 -4.84
N ILE A 23 11.55 -8.50 -6.04
CA ILE A 23 10.23 -9.13 -6.24
C ILE A 23 10.13 -10.43 -5.45
N GLY A 24 11.11 -11.33 -5.58
CA GLY A 24 11.09 -12.61 -4.86
C GLY A 24 11.07 -12.46 -3.34
N LEU A 25 11.77 -11.45 -2.80
CA LEU A 25 11.74 -11.14 -1.39
C LEU A 25 10.42 -10.49 -0.96
N ALA A 26 9.86 -9.57 -1.74
CA ALA A 26 8.55 -8.99 -1.49
C ALA A 26 7.46 -10.07 -1.42
N ASP A 27 7.43 -11.00 -2.38
CA ASP A 27 6.52 -12.14 -2.39
C ASP A 27 6.70 -13.05 -1.16
N THR A 28 7.96 -13.33 -0.80
CA THR A 28 8.28 -14.13 0.39
C THR A 28 7.79 -13.43 1.67
N VAL A 29 7.93 -12.11 1.74
CA VAL A 29 7.47 -11.31 2.87
C VAL A 29 5.95 -11.31 2.95
N ALA A 30 5.26 -11.05 1.85
CA ALA A 30 3.80 -11.06 1.77
C ALA A 30 3.23 -12.45 2.14
N ALA A 31 3.77 -13.53 1.56
CA ALA A 31 3.32 -14.91 1.79
C ALA A 31 3.52 -15.40 3.23
N SER A 32 4.34 -14.71 4.03
CA SER A 32 4.56 -15.07 5.43
C SER A 32 3.33 -14.86 6.32
N GLY A 33 2.45 -13.91 5.97
CA GLY A 33 1.34 -13.46 6.81
C GLY A 33 1.77 -12.81 8.15
N ASP A 34 3.05 -12.50 8.34
CA ASP A 34 3.57 -11.97 9.60
C ASP A 34 3.30 -10.45 9.74
N ARG A 35 2.14 -10.15 10.33
CA ARG A 35 1.71 -8.78 10.62
C ARG A 35 2.64 -8.02 11.57
N ALA A 36 3.53 -8.70 12.31
CA ALA A 36 4.50 -8.02 13.17
C ALA A 36 5.52 -7.19 12.37
N LEU A 37 5.61 -7.41 11.05
CA LEU A 37 6.46 -6.60 10.18
C LEU A 37 5.87 -5.25 9.78
N LEU A 38 4.55 -5.05 9.91
CA LEU A 38 3.88 -3.84 9.43
C LEU A 38 4.54 -2.55 9.94
N PRO A 39 4.85 -2.37 11.23
CA PRO A 39 5.48 -1.12 11.70
C PRO A 39 6.80 -0.78 11.00
N ARG A 40 7.57 -1.79 10.58
CA ARG A 40 8.83 -1.59 9.86
C ARG A 40 8.62 -1.28 8.39
N LEU A 41 7.63 -1.91 7.77
CA LEU A 41 7.23 -1.65 6.39
C LEU A 41 6.65 -0.23 6.24
N GLU A 42 5.83 0.19 7.20
CA GLU A 42 5.24 1.54 7.25
C GLU A 42 6.33 2.61 7.40
N ALA A 43 7.28 2.41 8.31
CA ALA A 43 8.43 3.32 8.45
C ALA A 43 9.30 3.38 7.19
N ALA A 44 9.45 2.26 6.47
CA ALA A 44 10.17 2.23 5.20
C ALA A 44 9.39 2.94 4.09
N MET A 45 8.06 2.76 4.03
CA MET A 45 7.19 3.50 3.10
C MET A 45 7.37 5.01 3.27
N ASP A 46 7.27 5.53 4.51
CA ASP A 46 7.45 6.96 4.79
C ASP A 46 8.83 7.48 4.32
N ARG A 47 9.88 6.70 4.58
CA ARG A 47 11.25 7.01 4.12
C ARG A 47 11.31 7.09 2.58
N PHE A 48 10.86 6.06 1.89
CA PHE A 48 10.96 5.98 0.43
C PHE A 48 10.09 7.01 -0.30
N LEU A 49 8.93 7.36 0.27
CA LEU A 49 8.12 8.49 -0.19
C LEU A 49 8.90 9.80 -0.09
N GLY A 50 9.60 10.03 1.02
CA GLY A 50 10.46 11.20 1.21
C GLY A 50 11.66 11.27 0.26
N GLU A 51 12.14 10.12 -0.21
CA GLU A 51 13.23 9.99 -1.18
C GLU A 51 12.74 10.07 -2.65
N GLY A 52 11.43 10.09 -2.87
CA GLY A 52 10.83 10.10 -4.21
C GLY A 52 10.91 8.76 -4.95
N ASN A 53 11.06 7.65 -4.22
CA ASN A 53 11.26 6.32 -4.80
C ASN A 53 9.91 5.67 -5.15
N PHE A 54 9.41 5.94 -6.36
CA PHE A 54 8.14 5.37 -6.84
C PHE A 54 8.14 3.85 -6.86
N TYR A 55 9.27 3.22 -7.19
CA TYR A 55 9.39 1.78 -7.27
C TYR A 55 9.22 1.12 -5.89
N ALA A 56 9.87 1.70 -4.87
CA ALA A 56 9.70 1.25 -3.50
C ALA A 56 8.27 1.48 -2.99
N ARG A 57 7.61 2.59 -3.36
CA ARG A 57 6.20 2.83 -3.02
C ARG A 57 5.31 1.72 -3.59
N GLU A 58 5.46 1.39 -4.87
CA GLU A 58 4.69 0.31 -5.52
C GLU A 58 4.93 -1.03 -4.81
N MET A 59 6.19 -1.42 -4.64
CA MET A 59 6.54 -2.72 -4.07
C MET A 59 6.10 -2.86 -2.62
N LEU A 60 6.37 -1.86 -1.77
CA LEU A 60 5.95 -1.90 -0.37
C LEU A 60 4.44 -1.79 -0.23
N GLY A 61 3.76 -1.08 -1.13
CA GLY A 61 2.31 -0.98 -1.16
C GLY A 61 1.63 -2.34 -1.21
N GLY A 62 2.03 -3.19 -2.16
CA GLY A 62 1.50 -4.55 -2.28
C GLY A 62 1.82 -5.45 -1.08
N VAL A 63 3.05 -5.38 -0.55
CA VAL A 63 3.43 -6.15 0.65
C VAL A 63 2.61 -5.73 1.87
N ILE A 64 2.42 -4.43 2.09
CA ILE A 64 1.63 -3.88 3.19
C ILE A 64 0.15 -4.29 3.04
N ALA A 65 -0.42 -4.14 1.83
CA ALA A 65 -1.78 -4.56 1.52
C ALA A 65 -2.01 -6.05 1.83
N SER A 66 -1.08 -6.91 1.41
CA SER A 66 -1.14 -8.35 1.64
C SER A 66 -1.12 -8.72 3.12
N LEU A 67 -0.24 -8.10 3.92
CA LEU A 67 -0.08 -8.43 5.34
C LEU A 67 -1.20 -7.84 6.21
N GLY A 68 -1.52 -6.57 5.98
CA GLY A 68 -2.42 -5.79 6.84
C GLY A 68 -3.88 -5.76 6.38
N GLY A 69 -4.16 -6.15 5.13
CA GLY A 69 -5.50 -6.16 4.54
C GLY A 69 -6.14 -4.77 4.57
N THR A 70 -7.47 -4.73 4.65
CA THR A 70 -8.28 -3.50 4.62
C THR A 70 -7.87 -2.47 5.66
N GLY A 71 -7.29 -2.91 6.80
CA GLY A 71 -6.78 -2.02 7.84
C GLY A 71 -5.67 -1.07 7.40
N THR A 72 -4.97 -1.35 6.30
CA THR A 72 -3.89 -0.50 5.77
C THR A 72 -4.36 0.55 4.78
N LEU A 73 -5.65 0.57 4.41
CA LEU A 73 -6.20 1.52 3.45
C LEU A 73 -5.83 2.98 3.74
N PRO A 74 -5.92 3.51 4.99
CA PRO A 74 -5.53 4.88 5.26
C PRO A 74 -4.07 5.19 4.90
N LEU A 75 -3.16 4.26 5.14
CA LEU A 75 -1.74 4.43 4.82
C LEU A 75 -1.50 4.35 3.31
N LEU A 76 -2.09 3.37 2.64
CA LEU A 76 -1.94 3.18 1.20
C LEU A 76 -2.51 4.37 0.40
N LEU A 77 -3.62 4.96 0.87
CA LEU A 77 -4.16 6.18 0.27
C LEU A 77 -3.21 7.36 0.42
N ARG A 78 -2.61 7.56 1.60
CA ARG A 78 -1.62 8.61 1.80
C ARG A 78 -0.39 8.40 0.95
N ALA A 79 0.08 7.17 0.80
CA ALA A 79 1.16 6.84 -0.12
C ALA A 79 0.78 7.16 -1.57
N SER A 80 -0.43 6.79 -2.02
CA SER A 80 -0.90 7.09 -3.37
C SER A 80 -1.10 8.59 -3.64
N ALA A 81 -1.32 9.39 -2.60
CA ALA A 81 -1.48 10.84 -2.71
C ALA A 81 -0.15 11.56 -2.99
N VAL A 82 1.00 10.91 -2.80
CA VAL A 82 2.32 11.48 -3.14
C VAL A 82 2.58 11.32 -4.64
N ASP A 83 2.62 12.44 -5.35
CA ASP A 83 3.01 12.49 -6.76
C ASP A 83 4.52 12.25 -6.92
N LEU A 84 4.87 11.11 -7.51
CA LEU A 84 6.25 10.72 -7.82
C LEU A 84 6.51 10.66 -9.34
N GLY A 85 5.57 11.15 -10.16
CA GLY A 85 5.69 11.18 -11.62
C GLY A 85 5.45 9.85 -12.33
N ASP A 86 4.87 8.87 -11.65
CA ASP A 86 4.51 7.55 -12.17
C ASP A 86 2.98 7.36 -12.26
N ASP A 87 2.51 6.33 -12.97
CA ASP A 87 1.07 6.09 -13.21
C ASP A 87 0.32 5.48 -12.02
N GLN A 88 1.05 4.87 -11.07
CA GLN A 88 0.54 4.26 -9.84
C GLN A 88 -0.48 3.12 -10.04
N ASP A 89 -0.51 2.48 -11.21
CA ASP A 89 -1.53 1.46 -11.55
C ASP A 89 -1.48 0.24 -10.62
N GLY A 90 -0.29 -0.13 -10.15
CA GLY A 90 -0.08 -1.25 -9.21
C GLY A 90 -0.70 -0.96 -7.84
N LEU A 91 -0.25 0.10 -7.18
CA LEU A 91 -0.81 0.53 -5.89
C LEU A 91 -2.31 0.83 -5.97
N ALA A 92 -2.78 1.41 -7.07
CA ALA A 92 -4.21 1.65 -7.29
C ALA A 92 -5.00 0.33 -7.32
N THR A 93 -4.46 -0.70 -7.98
CA THR A 93 -5.07 -2.04 -8.03
C THR A 93 -5.20 -2.65 -6.64
N GLU A 94 -4.13 -2.60 -5.84
CA GLU A 94 -4.15 -3.11 -4.46
C GLU A 94 -5.21 -2.40 -3.58
N ILE A 95 -5.33 -1.08 -3.71
CA ILE A 95 -6.36 -0.32 -3.00
C ILE A 95 -7.76 -0.77 -3.41
N VAL A 96 -8.01 -0.95 -4.72
CA VAL A 96 -9.30 -1.39 -5.24
C VAL A 96 -9.64 -2.79 -4.73
N ASP A 97 -8.68 -3.72 -4.76
CA ASP A 97 -8.87 -5.09 -4.29
C ASP A 97 -9.22 -5.13 -2.80
N LEU A 98 -8.52 -4.33 -1.98
CA LEU A 98 -8.85 -4.19 -0.55
C LEU A 98 -10.28 -3.64 -0.34
N VAL A 99 -10.66 -2.58 -1.06
CA VAL A 99 -12.01 -2.00 -1.00
C VAL A 99 -13.09 -3.01 -1.34
N GLN A 100 -12.85 -3.85 -2.35
CA GLN A 100 -13.81 -4.86 -2.77
C GLN A 100 -13.84 -6.09 -1.85
N SER A 101 -12.72 -6.42 -1.22
CA SER A 101 -12.61 -7.57 -0.32
C SER A 101 -13.36 -7.40 1.01
N ASP A 102 -13.44 -6.17 1.53
CA ASP A 102 -14.17 -5.82 2.76
C ASP A 102 -14.83 -4.44 2.61
N PRO A 103 -15.99 -4.36 1.91
CA PRO A 103 -16.66 -3.10 1.61
C PRO A 103 -17.06 -2.29 2.85
N ASP A 104 -17.48 -2.96 3.92
CA ASP A 104 -17.96 -2.30 5.13
C ASP A 104 -16.79 -1.74 5.95
N GLY A 105 -15.70 -2.52 6.08
CA GLY A 105 -14.47 -2.06 6.71
C GLY A 105 -13.82 -0.93 5.91
N ALA A 106 -13.75 -1.07 4.59
CA ALA A 106 -13.23 -0.04 3.70
C ALA A 106 -14.03 1.26 3.80
N ARG A 107 -15.36 1.20 3.75
CA ARG A 107 -16.22 2.38 3.93
C ARG A 107 -15.93 3.08 5.25
N THR A 108 -15.87 2.33 6.35
CA THR A 108 -15.62 2.86 7.69
C THR A 108 -14.27 3.60 7.78
N LEU A 109 -13.24 3.08 7.12
CA LEU A 109 -11.89 3.68 7.13
C LEU A 109 -11.74 4.84 6.16
N LEU A 110 -12.44 4.80 5.02
CA LEU A 110 -12.27 5.76 3.93
C LEU A 110 -13.17 6.99 4.05
N GLU A 111 -14.38 6.87 4.60
CA GLU A 111 -15.31 8.00 4.74
C GLU A 111 -14.68 9.20 5.48
N PRO A 112 -13.99 9.04 6.63
CA PRO A 112 -13.35 10.17 7.31
C PRO A 112 -12.23 10.82 6.49
N LEU A 113 -11.56 10.08 5.62
CA LEU A 113 -10.47 10.60 4.79
C LEU A 113 -10.97 11.51 3.67
N THR A 114 -12.27 11.50 3.34
CA THR A 114 -12.84 12.43 2.36
C THR A 114 -12.84 13.88 2.84
N GLU A 115 -12.62 14.11 4.13
CA GLU A 115 -12.50 15.43 4.76
C GLU A 115 -11.07 15.71 5.25
N ASP A 116 -10.07 14.97 4.74
CA ASP A 116 -8.68 15.16 5.12
C ASP A 116 -8.18 16.58 4.81
N ALA A 117 -7.27 17.10 5.64
CA ALA A 117 -6.67 18.41 5.44
C ALA A 117 -5.80 18.47 4.18
N ASP A 118 -5.24 17.33 3.77
CA ASP A 118 -4.60 17.18 2.47
C ASP A 118 -5.66 16.89 1.39
N PRO A 119 -5.93 17.83 0.46
CA PRO A 119 -6.95 17.65 -0.56
C PRO A 119 -6.65 16.48 -1.50
N VAL A 120 -5.38 16.10 -1.71
CA VAL A 120 -5.04 14.96 -2.56
C VAL A 120 -5.44 13.66 -1.88
N VAL A 121 -5.22 13.54 -0.57
CA VAL A 121 -5.72 12.38 0.21
C VAL A 121 -7.24 12.31 0.14
N ALA A 122 -7.93 13.44 0.32
CA ALA A 122 -9.39 13.49 0.22
C ALA A 122 -9.90 13.04 -1.16
N GLU A 123 -9.26 13.48 -2.24
CA GLU A 123 -9.57 13.04 -3.60
C GLU A 123 -9.34 11.54 -3.80
N ARG A 124 -8.25 10.98 -3.25
CA ARG A 124 -7.98 9.54 -3.28
C ARG A 124 -9.00 8.73 -2.49
N ALA A 125 -9.45 9.22 -1.35
CA ALA A 125 -10.53 8.60 -0.59
C ALA A 125 -11.85 8.58 -1.37
N VAL A 126 -12.23 9.71 -1.98
CA VAL A 126 -13.41 9.80 -2.85
C VAL A 126 -13.30 8.87 -4.05
N TRP A 127 -12.12 8.77 -4.67
CA TRP A 127 -11.86 7.84 -5.77
C TRP A 127 -12.02 6.38 -5.32
N ALA A 128 -11.39 5.98 -4.22
CA ALA A 128 -11.41 4.61 -3.70
C ALA A 128 -12.85 4.15 -3.35
N LEU A 129 -13.66 5.04 -2.76
CA LEU A 129 -15.06 4.75 -2.42
C LEU A 129 -15.95 4.43 -3.65
N ARG A 130 -15.55 4.83 -4.87
CA ARG A 130 -16.28 4.49 -6.11
C ARG A 130 -16.21 3.01 -6.46
N PHE A 131 -15.27 2.27 -5.88
CA PHE A 131 -15.07 0.84 -6.12
C PHE A 131 -15.77 -0.06 -5.12
N LEU A 132 -16.49 0.52 -4.14
CA LEU A 132 -17.40 -0.26 -3.30
C LEU A 132 -18.42 -0.97 -4.19
N PRO A 133 -18.67 -2.28 -3.98
CA PRO A 133 -19.69 -2.98 -4.71
C PRO A 133 -21.06 -2.32 -4.50
N GLY A 134 -21.90 -2.39 -5.53
CA GLY A 134 -23.31 -1.98 -5.41
C GLY A 134 -24.02 -2.77 -4.31
N PRO A 135 -25.19 -2.29 -3.84
CA PRO A 135 -25.95 -3.02 -2.83
C PRO A 135 -26.18 -4.47 -3.30
N PRO A 136 -26.09 -5.47 -2.39
CA PRO A 136 -26.38 -6.84 -2.75
C PRO A 136 -27.77 -6.89 -3.39
N GLN A 137 -27.85 -7.42 -4.62
CA GLN A 137 -29.13 -7.66 -5.25
C GLN A 137 -29.77 -8.85 -4.52
N GLY A 138 -30.68 -8.53 -3.59
CA GLY A 138 -31.47 -9.50 -2.85
C GLY A 138 -32.54 -10.18 -3.70
#